data_AF-A0A3L0VUS5-F1
#
_entry.id   AF-A0A3L0VUS5-F1
#
_cell.length_a   1.000
_cell.length_b   1.000
_cell.length_c   1.000
_cell.angle_alpha   90.00
_cell.angle_beta   90.00
_cell.angle_gamma   90.00
#
_symmetry.space_group_name_H-M   'P 1'
#
loop_
_entity.id
_entity.type
_entity.pdbx_description
1 polymer ?
#
loop_
_entity_poly.entity_id
_entity_poly.type
_entity_poly.pdbx_seq_one_letter_code
_entity_poly.pdbx_strand_id
1 'polypeptide(L)'
;MKKTLLAVTVSITLLGLTACNSENSSKEHIPLDLTIAHINDTHAHLDPTENALAIQPTGQELFKFYAKLGGYPRLKFKLDELRSQAANEGRNFMVLNGGDAFQGTLYFTQFKGEEESRLLSDMGIDAMVLGNHEFDLGNQAIKDFVSRVNFPVLASNMVKSSSATLKDSENIHEYVIKEINGESVGIFGLVLENMHDISSPDTDTQFLPMIETAQKMVDTLKSKGANKIIMVTHIGLQNDQAVAKAVNGIDLIVGGHSQTFLGDINEINTIGYTAHNQNPDDDNTYAQLVSNPDGGKTCIVQAGEWAKGYGLVNVSLSKEGQITKCEGRNTLMTGDDFTKDVAKKKEPLSGSEQTNVVDFITKSPVIEIVPENTAMRDVIDTEYKPAVAELEAKIIADVPTKLPHVRVPATPDGAGLIDPLVAESLYWKLNKLNTKVDFTIQNAGGVRADVNAGQLSVGYVMGTLLPFGNKIAAFNLKGKDVRATLEYAVDYSIGHETGIGASSGAFPYVGHLSYTYDGKLAKGSRITKLELLDANGQWQPLDDEKVYRVGANTYIASGKDGYNGLLKREELPNKGDYVDSGVGENEMFMEYAESQGTLNPLPYATVTYFKP
;
A
#
# COMPACT_ATOMS: atom_id res chain seq x y z
N MET A 1 -46.95 9.86 88.77
CA MET A 1 -46.64 10.63 87.55
C MET A 1 -45.50 11.58 87.86
N LYS A 2 -44.25 11.21 87.55
CA LYS A 2 -43.07 12.06 87.78
C LYS A 2 -42.35 12.24 86.45
N LYS A 3 -42.29 13.49 85.99
CA LYS A 3 -41.49 13.96 84.87
C LYS A 3 -40.02 14.01 85.30
N THR A 4 -39.12 13.55 84.45
CA THR A 4 -37.72 13.99 84.49
C THR A 4 -37.22 14.16 83.06
N LEU A 5 -36.76 15.38 82.77
CA LEU A 5 -36.14 15.86 81.54
C LEU A 5 -34.78 15.18 81.37
N LEU A 6 -34.46 14.62 80.20
CA LEU A 6 -33.13 14.11 79.89
C LEU A 6 -32.44 15.03 78.88
N ALA A 7 -31.21 15.44 79.22
CA ALA A 7 -30.35 16.33 78.47
C ALA A 7 -29.76 15.65 77.23
N VAL A 8 -29.64 16.41 76.14
CA VAL A 8 -28.88 16.03 74.93
C VAL A 8 -27.55 16.77 74.99
N THR A 9 -26.47 16.02 75.21
CA THR A 9 -25.08 16.49 75.07
C THR A 9 -24.64 16.36 73.61
N VAL A 10 -24.30 17.49 72.99
CA VAL A 10 -23.66 17.56 71.67
C VAL A 10 -22.15 17.43 71.89
N SER A 11 -21.57 16.31 71.49
CA SER A 11 -20.11 16.13 71.42
C SER A 11 -19.60 16.68 70.10
N ILE A 12 -18.77 17.72 70.18
CA ILE A 12 -17.98 18.27 69.08
C ILE A 12 -16.77 17.34 68.89
N THR A 13 -16.76 16.56 67.82
CA THR A 13 -15.59 15.77 67.41
C THR A 13 -14.77 16.59 66.43
N LEU A 14 -13.50 16.83 66.80
CA LEU A 14 -12.47 17.44 65.97
C LEU A 14 -12.39 16.74 64.60
N LEU A 15 -12.63 17.47 63.51
CA LEU A 15 -12.20 17.06 62.17
C LEU A 15 -10.66 17.09 62.12
N GLY A 16 -10.05 15.92 62.17
CA GLY A 16 -8.67 15.76 61.74
C GLY A 16 -8.60 15.98 60.22
N LEU A 17 -7.96 17.07 59.81
CA LEU A 17 -7.45 17.25 58.46
C LEU A 17 -6.37 16.18 58.22
N THR A 18 -6.77 15.00 57.76
CA THR A 18 -5.86 14.11 57.05
C THR A 18 -5.54 14.78 55.73
N ALA A 19 -4.38 15.41 55.66
CA ALA A 19 -3.73 15.67 54.38
C ALA A 19 -3.63 14.33 53.66
N CYS A 20 -4.42 14.13 52.60
CA CYS A 20 -4.14 13.11 51.61
C CYS A 20 -2.82 13.50 50.96
N ASN A 21 -1.74 12.97 51.53
CA ASN A 21 -0.49 12.81 50.83
C ASN A 21 -0.84 11.99 49.59
N SER A 22 -0.88 12.62 48.42
CA SER A 22 -0.92 11.91 47.15
C SER A 22 0.43 11.23 47.01
N GLU A 23 0.58 10.10 47.69
CA GLU A 23 1.62 9.14 47.36
C GLU A 23 1.35 8.74 45.91
N ASN A 24 2.16 9.31 45.02
CA ASN A 24 2.53 8.69 43.76
C ASN A 24 3.16 7.34 44.11
N SER A 25 2.36 6.34 44.48
CA SER A 25 2.80 4.96 44.43
C SER A 25 2.89 4.65 42.93
N SER A 26 4.10 4.81 42.37
CA SER A 26 4.42 4.26 41.06
C SER A 26 3.97 2.81 41.07
N LYS A 27 2.94 2.49 40.30
CA LYS A 27 2.45 1.12 40.09
C LYS A 27 3.67 0.25 39.81
N GLU A 28 3.91 -0.76 40.64
CA GLU A 28 5.04 -1.66 40.41
C GLU A 28 4.75 -2.45 39.15
N HIS A 29 5.55 -2.22 38.11
CA HIS A 29 5.39 -2.90 36.83
C HIS A 29 5.72 -4.38 36.96
N ILE A 30 5.04 -5.21 36.18
CA ILE A 30 5.34 -6.65 36.06
C ILE A 30 5.90 -7.00 34.67
N PRO A 31 6.63 -8.13 34.54
CA PRO A 31 6.96 -8.69 33.23
C PRO A 31 5.70 -9.03 32.43
N LEU A 32 5.78 -8.97 31.10
CA LEU A 32 4.67 -9.23 30.21
C LEU A 32 5.07 -10.11 29.04
N ASP A 33 4.32 -11.19 28.83
CA ASP A 33 4.40 -12.04 27.64
C ASP A 33 3.22 -11.72 26.71
N LEU A 34 3.55 -11.41 25.46
CA LEU A 34 2.62 -11.09 24.38
C LEU A 34 2.82 -12.03 23.20
N THR A 35 1.72 -12.52 22.64
CA THR A 35 1.67 -13.12 21.31
C THR A 35 1.01 -12.13 20.38
N ILE A 36 1.69 -11.73 19.32
CA ILE A 36 1.17 -10.77 18.36
C ILE A 36 1.10 -11.44 17.00
N ALA A 37 -0.11 -11.62 16.49
CA ALA A 37 -0.33 -11.88 15.09
C ALA A 37 -0.29 -10.55 14.34
N HIS A 38 0.33 -10.52 13.16
CA HIS A 38 0.39 -9.31 12.35
C HIS A 38 0.30 -9.59 10.86
N ILE A 39 -0.19 -8.57 10.17
CA ILE A 39 -0.39 -8.51 8.72
C ILE A 39 -0.06 -7.09 8.24
N ASN A 40 0.20 -6.93 6.95
CA ASN A 40 0.40 -5.64 6.30
C ASN A 40 0.16 -5.82 4.78
N ASP A 41 -0.05 -4.72 4.06
CA ASP A 41 -0.07 -4.66 2.60
C ASP A 41 -1.05 -5.68 1.98
N THR A 42 -2.24 -5.82 2.56
CA THR A 42 -3.23 -6.81 2.12
C THR A 42 -3.86 -6.43 0.78
N HIS A 43 -3.85 -5.14 0.42
CA HIS A 43 -4.14 -4.65 -0.93
C HIS A 43 -5.41 -5.23 -1.57
N ALA A 44 -6.52 -5.26 -0.83
CA ALA A 44 -7.79 -5.80 -1.29
C ALA A 44 -7.75 -7.25 -1.83
N HIS A 45 -6.75 -8.06 -1.46
CA HIS A 45 -6.65 -9.47 -1.85
C HIS A 45 -7.57 -10.34 -0.98
N LEU A 46 -8.88 -10.14 -1.17
CA LEU A 46 -9.92 -10.88 -0.45
C LEU A 46 -9.91 -12.38 -0.82
N ASP A 47 -9.67 -12.67 -2.10
CA ASP A 47 -9.48 -14.01 -2.65
C ASP A 47 -8.01 -14.44 -2.63
N PRO A 48 -7.73 -15.74 -2.53
CA PRO A 48 -6.36 -16.24 -2.56
C PRO A 48 -5.71 -16.06 -3.94
N THR A 49 -4.40 -15.88 -3.95
CA THR A 49 -3.60 -15.69 -5.16
C THR A 49 -2.96 -16.99 -5.61
N GLU A 50 -2.97 -17.27 -6.90
CA GLU A 50 -2.34 -18.48 -7.44
C GLU A 50 -0.82 -18.31 -7.55
N ASN A 51 -0.06 -19.23 -6.97
CA ASN A 51 1.39 -19.19 -6.92
C ASN A 51 1.96 -20.53 -7.38
N ALA A 52 3.00 -20.47 -8.21
CA ALA A 52 3.80 -21.64 -8.54
C ALA A 52 4.70 -21.99 -7.36
N LEU A 53 4.69 -23.24 -6.94
CA LEU A 53 5.52 -23.80 -5.88
C LEU A 53 6.26 -25.02 -6.41
N ALA A 54 7.31 -25.41 -5.70
CA ALA A 54 8.05 -26.61 -6.01
C ALA A 54 8.55 -27.28 -4.73
N ILE A 55 8.46 -28.60 -4.69
CA ILE A 55 9.00 -29.40 -3.58
C ILE A 55 9.92 -30.47 -4.12
N GLN A 56 10.90 -30.86 -3.34
CA GLN A 56 11.78 -31.97 -3.68
C GLN A 56 11.70 -33.06 -2.61
N PRO A 57 10.79 -34.03 -2.74
CA PRO A 57 10.73 -35.17 -1.83
C PRO A 57 12.06 -35.94 -1.81
N THR A 58 12.44 -36.50 -0.66
CA THR A 58 13.69 -37.25 -0.52
C THR A 58 13.77 -38.39 -1.55
N GLY A 59 14.81 -38.35 -2.39
CA GLY A 59 15.04 -39.36 -3.44
C GLY A 59 14.17 -39.20 -4.69
N GLN A 60 13.46 -38.07 -4.85
CA GLN A 60 12.69 -37.74 -6.05
C GLN A 60 13.21 -36.46 -6.72
N GLU A 61 12.81 -36.27 -7.99
CA GLU A 61 13.04 -35.02 -8.70
C GLU A 61 12.16 -33.89 -8.16
N LEU A 62 12.56 -32.65 -8.45
CA LEU A 62 11.77 -31.46 -8.11
C LEU A 62 10.38 -31.54 -8.75
N PHE A 63 9.35 -31.54 -7.92
CA PHE A 63 7.95 -31.58 -8.31
C PHE A 63 7.34 -30.18 -8.23
N LYS A 64 6.92 -29.64 -9.38
CA LYS A 64 6.28 -28.32 -9.50
C LYS A 64 4.77 -28.45 -9.48
N PHE A 65 4.10 -27.56 -8.76
CA PHE A 65 2.65 -27.48 -8.66
C PHE A 65 2.23 -26.03 -8.43
N TYR A 66 0.93 -25.77 -8.43
CA TYR A 66 0.35 -24.48 -8.08
C TYR A 66 -0.51 -24.62 -6.83
N ALA A 67 -0.41 -23.62 -5.97
CA ALA A 67 -1.21 -23.46 -4.77
C ALA A 67 -1.87 -22.08 -4.76
N LYS A 68 -3.06 -21.98 -4.18
CA LYS A 68 -3.72 -20.69 -3.93
C LYS A 68 -3.38 -20.22 -2.53
N LEU A 69 -2.55 -19.18 -2.44
CA LEU A 69 -2.07 -18.63 -1.18
C LEU A 69 -2.97 -17.52 -0.67
N GLY A 70 -3.27 -17.54 0.63
CA GLY A 70 -3.91 -16.45 1.34
C GLY A 70 -5.42 -16.37 1.22
N GLY A 71 -5.91 -15.14 1.07
CA GLY A 71 -7.31 -14.76 1.09
C GLY A 71 -7.82 -14.45 2.49
N TYR A 72 -8.71 -13.45 2.59
CA TYR A 72 -9.26 -12.96 3.85
C TYR A 72 -9.98 -14.06 4.66
N PRO A 73 -10.77 -14.96 4.06
CA PRO A 73 -11.42 -16.06 4.80
C PRO A 73 -10.42 -16.98 5.49
N ARG A 74 -9.28 -17.27 4.85
CA ARG A 74 -8.23 -18.13 5.39
C ARG A 74 -7.48 -17.44 6.52
N LEU A 75 -7.15 -16.16 6.31
CA LEU A 75 -6.56 -15.30 7.33
C LEU A 75 -7.46 -15.21 8.57
N LYS A 76 -8.75 -14.94 8.38
CA LYS A 76 -9.75 -14.89 9.45
C LYS A 76 -9.80 -16.18 10.26
N PHE A 77 -9.89 -17.34 9.57
CA PHE A 77 -9.88 -18.64 10.23
C PHE A 77 -8.62 -18.79 11.09
N LYS A 78 -7.45 -18.46 10.52
CA LYS A 78 -6.18 -18.62 11.21
C LYS A 78 -6.04 -17.71 12.41
N LEU A 79 -6.46 -16.45 12.31
CA LEU A 79 -6.44 -15.50 13.42
C LEU A 79 -7.36 -15.96 14.57
N ASP A 80 -8.53 -16.52 14.26
CA ASP A 80 -9.42 -17.08 15.28
C ASP A 80 -8.83 -18.33 15.96
N GLU A 81 -8.16 -19.19 15.19
CA GLU A 81 -7.43 -20.34 15.71
C GLU A 81 -6.30 -19.90 16.66
N LEU A 82 -5.44 -18.99 16.22
CA LEU A 82 -4.31 -18.48 17.01
C LEU A 82 -4.77 -17.78 18.29
N ARG A 83 -5.86 -17.00 18.22
CA ARG A 83 -6.47 -16.36 19.39
C ARG A 83 -6.95 -17.41 20.40
N SER A 84 -7.57 -18.48 19.92
CA SER A 84 -8.04 -19.58 20.77
C SER A 84 -6.88 -20.37 21.39
N GLN A 85 -5.82 -20.61 20.61
CA GLN A 85 -4.60 -21.26 21.09
C GLN A 85 -3.92 -20.44 22.20
N ALA A 86 -3.73 -19.14 21.98
CA ALA A 86 -3.14 -18.25 22.98
C ALA A 86 -3.97 -18.21 24.28
N ALA A 87 -5.30 -18.17 24.17
CA ALA A 87 -6.20 -18.24 25.33
C ALA A 87 -6.04 -19.56 26.11
N ASN A 88 -5.92 -20.69 25.43
CA ASN A 88 -5.70 -22.01 26.06
C ASN A 88 -4.33 -22.10 26.75
N GLU A 89 -3.33 -21.41 26.23
CA GLU A 89 -1.99 -21.32 26.82
C GLU A 89 -1.89 -20.26 27.93
N GLY A 90 -2.96 -19.50 28.19
CA GLY A 90 -2.95 -18.40 29.15
C GLY A 90 -2.08 -17.21 28.73
N ARG A 91 -1.87 -17.04 27.42
CA ARG A 91 -1.05 -15.96 26.84
C ARG A 91 -1.94 -14.82 26.35
N ASN A 92 -1.44 -13.60 26.49
CA ASN A 92 -2.11 -12.43 25.92
C ASN A 92 -1.90 -12.40 24.41
N PHE A 93 -2.96 -12.10 23.66
CA PHE A 93 -2.97 -12.14 22.20
C PHE A 93 -3.46 -10.82 21.62
N MET A 94 -2.80 -10.35 20.55
CA MET A 94 -3.25 -9.20 19.77
C MET A 94 -3.06 -9.43 18.28
N VAL A 95 -3.88 -8.77 17.46
CA VAL A 95 -3.75 -8.70 16.00
C VAL A 95 -3.46 -7.27 15.58
N LEU A 96 -2.32 -7.02 14.95
CA LEU A 96 -1.92 -5.68 14.48
C LEU A 96 -1.82 -5.65 12.96
N ASN A 97 -2.29 -4.57 12.35
CA ASN A 97 -2.23 -4.36 10.90
C ASN A 97 -1.32 -3.18 10.54
N GLY A 98 -0.25 -3.46 9.80
CA GLY A 98 0.75 -2.52 9.32
C GLY A 98 0.31 -1.60 8.18
N GLY A 99 -0.97 -1.53 7.81
CA GLY A 99 -1.50 -0.59 6.80
C GLY A 99 -1.53 -1.14 5.38
N ASP A 100 -1.98 -0.31 4.42
CA ASP A 100 -2.21 -0.66 3.01
C ASP A 100 -3.21 -1.82 2.84
N ALA A 101 -4.39 -1.65 3.42
CA ALA A 101 -5.53 -2.49 3.11
C ALA A 101 -6.14 -2.13 1.74
N PHE A 102 -6.09 -0.85 1.39
CA PHE A 102 -6.64 -0.30 0.15
C PHE A 102 -5.81 -0.68 -1.07
N GLN A 103 -6.49 -0.62 -2.22
CA GLN A 103 -5.95 -0.75 -3.57
C GLN A 103 -5.33 -2.12 -3.89
N GLY A 104 -5.44 -2.59 -5.13
CA GLY A 104 -4.71 -3.78 -5.59
C GLY A 104 -5.56 -4.84 -6.30
N THR A 105 -6.88 -4.83 -6.14
CA THR A 105 -7.80 -5.69 -6.89
C THR A 105 -9.04 -4.95 -7.38
N LEU A 106 -9.86 -5.62 -8.19
CA LEU A 106 -11.15 -5.09 -8.62
C LEU A 106 -12.14 -4.89 -7.47
N TYR A 107 -11.95 -5.56 -6.32
CA TYR A 107 -12.78 -5.31 -5.14
C TYR A 107 -12.68 -3.83 -4.75
N PHE A 108 -11.48 -3.34 -4.44
CA PHE A 108 -11.28 -1.93 -4.08
C PHE A 108 -11.72 -0.99 -5.18
N THR A 109 -11.46 -1.36 -6.43
CA THR A 109 -11.84 -0.52 -7.55
C THR A 109 -13.36 -0.35 -7.65
N GLN A 110 -14.13 -1.37 -7.28
CA GLN A 110 -15.59 -1.36 -7.31
C GLN A 110 -16.22 -0.77 -6.04
N PHE A 111 -15.67 -1.09 -4.87
CA PHE A 111 -16.33 -0.85 -3.57
C PHE A 111 -15.66 0.20 -2.69
N LYS A 112 -14.44 0.63 -3.05
CA LYS A 112 -13.76 1.82 -2.52
C LYS A 112 -13.58 1.81 -1.00
N GLY A 113 -13.22 0.66 -0.41
CA GLY A 113 -12.93 0.57 1.03
C GLY A 113 -14.09 0.06 1.88
N GLU A 114 -15.28 -0.13 1.31
CA GLU A 114 -16.44 -0.63 2.05
C GLU A 114 -16.25 -2.08 2.48
N GLU A 115 -15.86 -2.91 1.52
CA GLU A 115 -15.55 -4.32 1.69
C GLU A 115 -14.40 -4.53 2.67
N GLU A 116 -13.31 -3.75 2.58
CA GLU A 116 -12.22 -3.86 3.56
C GLU A 116 -12.70 -3.46 4.95
N SER A 117 -13.46 -2.36 5.07
CA SER A 117 -13.94 -1.89 6.38
C SER A 117 -14.77 -2.95 7.10
N ARG A 118 -15.61 -3.69 6.36
CA ARG A 118 -16.43 -4.77 6.88
C ARG A 118 -15.60 -6.00 7.24
N LEU A 119 -14.80 -6.49 6.29
CA LEU A 119 -14.11 -7.77 6.46
C LEU A 119 -12.97 -7.69 7.48
N LEU A 120 -12.24 -6.57 7.54
CA LEU A 120 -11.22 -6.34 8.58
C LEU A 120 -11.86 -6.21 9.97
N SER A 121 -13.05 -5.61 10.07
CA SER A 121 -13.78 -5.52 11.34
C SER A 121 -14.19 -6.88 11.91
N ASP A 122 -14.37 -7.89 11.05
CA ASP A 122 -14.67 -9.25 11.48
C ASP A 122 -13.41 -10.03 11.93
N MET A 123 -12.20 -9.56 11.58
CA MET A 123 -10.95 -10.24 11.94
C MET A 123 -10.53 -10.06 13.40
N GLY A 124 -11.15 -9.13 14.14
CA GLY A 124 -10.78 -8.82 15.52
C GLY A 124 -9.39 -8.21 15.60
N ILE A 125 -9.16 -7.17 14.79
CA ILE A 125 -7.93 -6.36 14.77
C ILE A 125 -7.90 -5.47 16.01
N ASP A 126 -6.74 -5.40 16.65
CA ASP A 126 -6.53 -4.60 17.86
C ASP A 126 -6.13 -3.16 17.57
N ALA A 127 -5.40 -2.93 16.48
CA ALA A 127 -5.09 -1.63 15.90
C ALA A 127 -4.58 -1.77 14.46
N MET A 128 -4.81 -0.75 13.65
CA MET A 128 -4.25 -0.62 12.30
C MET A 128 -3.59 0.75 12.15
N VAL A 129 -2.46 0.84 11.45
CA VAL A 129 -1.88 2.13 11.03
C VAL A 129 -2.36 2.47 9.61
N LEU A 130 -2.51 3.75 9.27
CA LEU A 130 -2.74 4.15 7.88
C LEU A 130 -1.48 3.88 7.04
N GLY A 131 -1.65 3.31 5.86
CA GLY A 131 -0.63 3.22 4.82
C GLY A 131 -0.75 4.32 3.77
N ASN A 132 0.08 4.25 2.73
CA ASN A 132 0.01 5.24 1.65
C ASN A 132 -1.19 5.03 0.74
N HIS A 133 -1.58 3.79 0.48
CA HIS A 133 -2.72 3.49 -0.39
C HIS A 133 -4.08 3.87 0.21
N GLU A 134 -4.15 4.04 1.54
CA GLU A 134 -5.32 4.66 2.17
C GLU A 134 -5.56 6.11 1.70
N PHE A 135 -4.53 6.84 1.28
CA PHE A 135 -4.62 8.22 0.80
C PHE A 135 -4.86 8.35 -0.71
N ASP A 136 -4.92 7.24 -1.47
CA ASP A 136 -5.00 7.30 -2.95
C ASP A 136 -6.23 8.03 -3.47
N LEU A 137 -7.35 7.93 -2.74
CA LEU A 137 -8.62 8.58 -3.06
C LEU A 137 -8.84 9.89 -2.27
N GLY A 138 -7.81 10.39 -1.61
CA GLY A 138 -7.88 11.55 -0.72
C GLY A 138 -8.50 11.25 0.65
N ASN A 139 -8.56 12.27 1.51
CA ASN A 139 -8.93 12.07 2.91
C ASN A 139 -10.39 11.67 3.12
N GLN A 140 -11.28 11.92 2.14
CA GLN A 140 -12.69 11.56 2.28
C GLN A 140 -12.87 10.04 2.33
N ALA A 141 -12.12 9.27 1.54
CA ALA A 141 -12.18 7.81 1.59
C ALA A 141 -11.70 7.27 2.94
N ILE A 142 -10.64 7.86 3.50
CA ILE A 142 -10.17 7.55 4.85
C ILE A 142 -11.27 7.83 5.88
N LYS A 143 -11.90 9.02 5.82
CA LYS A 143 -12.99 9.38 6.72
C LYS A 143 -14.14 8.36 6.70
N ASP A 144 -14.51 7.91 5.50
CA ASP A 144 -15.58 6.93 5.33
C ASP A 144 -15.17 5.56 5.89
N PHE A 145 -13.94 5.11 5.63
CA PHE A 145 -13.39 3.86 6.18
C PHE A 145 -13.32 3.86 7.71
N VAL A 146 -12.71 4.90 8.30
CA VAL A 146 -12.52 4.96 9.77
C VAL A 146 -13.86 5.07 10.52
N SER A 147 -14.92 5.54 9.85
CA SER A 147 -16.27 5.59 10.41
C SER A 147 -16.98 4.22 10.46
N ARG A 148 -16.48 3.24 9.70
CA ARG A 148 -17.08 1.89 9.56
C ARG A 148 -16.32 0.82 10.34
N VAL A 149 -15.01 0.98 10.52
CA VAL A 149 -14.20 -0.02 11.23
C VAL A 149 -14.42 0.00 12.74
N ASN A 150 -14.32 -1.17 13.37
CA ASN A 150 -14.53 -1.36 14.82
C ASN A 150 -13.24 -1.39 15.66
N PHE A 151 -12.11 -1.05 15.04
CA PHE A 151 -10.78 -1.00 15.66
C PHE A 151 -10.17 0.40 15.51
N PRO A 152 -9.23 0.79 16.41
CA PRO A 152 -8.57 2.08 16.31
C PRO A 152 -7.62 2.14 15.11
N VAL A 153 -7.67 3.26 14.39
CA VAL A 153 -6.74 3.58 13.31
C VAL A 153 -5.71 4.60 13.79
N LEU A 154 -4.43 4.34 13.54
CA LEU A 154 -3.30 5.08 14.11
C LEU A 154 -2.55 5.89 13.05
N ALA A 155 -2.18 7.14 13.37
CA ALA A 155 -1.32 7.99 12.53
C ALA A 155 -0.73 9.16 13.36
N SER A 156 0.26 8.89 14.23
CA SER A 156 0.77 9.87 15.20
C SER A 156 1.47 11.06 14.58
N ASN A 157 2.09 10.89 13.41
CA ASN A 157 2.78 11.96 12.72
C ASN A 157 1.88 12.65 11.68
N MET A 158 0.62 12.27 11.52
CA MET A 158 -0.34 13.04 10.74
C MET A 158 -1.00 14.09 11.65
N VAL A 159 -0.87 15.37 11.30
CA VAL A 159 -1.51 16.46 12.06
C VAL A 159 -3.00 16.49 11.75
N LYS A 160 -3.79 15.69 12.46
CA LYS A 160 -5.24 15.56 12.23
C LYS A 160 -5.97 16.91 12.19
N SER A 161 -5.56 17.86 13.03
CA SER A 161 -6.15 19.20 13.10
C SER A 161 -5.88 20.10 11.88
N SER A 162 -4.89 19.78 11.05
CA SER A 162 -4.61 20.52 9.82
C SER A 162 -5.56 20.13 8.68
N SER A 163 -6.07 18.89 8.68
CA SER A 163 -7.00 18.37 7.68
C SER A 163 -8.44 18.80 7.97
N ALA A 164 -9.03 19.61 7.10
CA ALA A 164 -10.44 20.00 7.20
C ALA A 164 -11.38 18.80 7.18
N THR A 165 -10.99 17.72 6.48
CA THR A 165 -11.76 16.49 6.31
C THR A 165 -11.67 15.58 7.54
N LEU A 166 -10.48 15.42 8.11
CA LEU A 166 -10.18 14.43 9.16
C LEU A 166 -10.15 14.99 10.59
N LYS A 167 -10.10 16.32 10.78
CA LYS A 167 -9.97 16.96 12.11
C LYS A 167 -10.96 16.45 13.16
N ASP A 168 -12.19 16.13 12.74
CA ASP A 168 -13.29 15.72 13.61
C ASP A 168 -13.45 14.18 13.64
N SER A 169 -12.54 13.42 13.03
CA SER A 169 -12.57 11.96 13.09
C SER A 169 -12.25 11.46 14.49
N GLU A 170 -13.20 10.75 15.11
CA GLU A 170 -13.04 10.19 16.45
C GLU A 170 -12.20 8.91 16.47
N ASN A 171 -12.12 8.19 15.34
CA ASN A 171 -11.45 6.88 15.27
C ASN A 171 -10.05 6.91 14.61
N ILE A 172 -9.50 8.11 14.39
CA ILE A 172 -8.08 8.31 14.07
C ILE A 172 -7.37 8.83 15.31
N HIS A 173 -6.43 8.04 15.82
CA HIS A 173 -5.72 8.27 17.07
C HIS A 173 -4.22 8.46 16.81
N GLU A 174 -3.55 9.26 17.64
CA GLU A 174 -2.09 9.26 17.69
C GLU A 174 -1.62 7.96 18.36
N TYR A 175 -2.25 7.60 19.47
CA TYR A 175 -1.93 6.39 20.22
C TYR A 175 -3.18 5.83 20.91
N VAL A 176 -3.11 4.57 21.33
CA VAL A 176 -4.04 3.92 22.26
C VAL A 176 -3.27 3.27 23.40
N ILE A 177 -3.92 3.09 24.55
CA ILE A 177 -3.35 2.36 25.70
C ILE A 177 -4.26 1.18 25.99
N LYS A 178 -3.71 -0.04 26.00
CA LYS A 178 -4.42 -1.26 26.40
C LYS A 178 -3.92 -1.74 27.75
N GLU A 179 -4.85 -2.10 28.63
CA GLU A 179 -4.52 -2.75 29.90
C GLU A 179 -4.44 -4.26 29.70
N ILE A 180 -3.27 -4.86 29.95
CA ILE A 180 -3.03 -6.29 29.78
C ILE A 180 -2.42 -6.83 31.08
N ASN A 181 -3.13 -7.72 31.77
CA ASN A 181 -2.74 -8.22 33.09
C ASN A 181 -2.44 -7.11 34.10
N GLY A 182 -3.14 -5.98 33.97
CA GLY A 182 -2.89 -4.80 34.78
C GLY A 182 -1.62 -4.04 34.40
N GLU A 183 -1.00 -4.26 33.24
CA GLU A 183 0.05 -3.39 32.67
C GLU A 183 -0.53 -2.49 31.58
N SER A 184 -0.12 -1.22 31.55
CA SER A 184 -0.48 -0.29 30.49
C SER A 184 0.48 -0.48 29.30
N VAL A 185 -0.02 -1.01 28.19
CA VAL A 185 0.71 -1.16 26.93
C VAL A 185 0.31 -0.02 25.99
N GLY A 186 1.28 0.82 25.66
CA GLY A 186 1.09 1.93 24.71
C GLY A 186 1.28 1.47 23.28
N ILE A 187 0.37 1.85 22.39
CA ILE A 187 0.43 1.51 20.96
C ILE A 187 0.27 2.80 20.16
N PHE A 188 1.22 3.14 19.30
CA PHE A 188 1.14 4.34 18.46
C PHE A 188 1.51 4.04 17.01
N GLY A 189 1.05 4.87 16.08
CA GLY A 189 1.19 4.64 14.63
C GLY A 189 2.17 5.60 13.95
N LEU A 190 2.97 5.18 12.98
CA LEU A 190 3.70 6.10 12.09
C LEU A 190 3.45 5.79 10.61
N VAL A 191 3.32 6.86 9.83
CA VAL A 191 3.17 6.82 8.37
C VAL A 191 4.32 7.58 7.72
N LEU A 192 4.52 7.40 6.42
CA LEU A 192 5.58 8.10 5.68
C LEU A 192 5.39 9.62 5.71
N GLU A 193 6.46 10.35 6.03
CA GLU A 193 6.43 11.82 6.08
C GLU A 193 6.37 12.48 4.70
N ASN A 194 6.80 11.77 3.64
CA ASN A 194 6.70 12.20 2.25
C ASN A 194 5.41 11.74 1.57
N MET A 195 4.30 11.57 2.32
CA MET A 195 3.03 11.04 1.80
C MET A 195 2.51 11.78 0.56
N HIS A 196 2.66 13.11 0.53
CA HIS A 196 2.30 13.92 -0.63
C HIS A 196 3.03 13.48 -1.90
N ASP A 197 4.25 12.93 -1.81
CA ASP A 197 5.06 12.51 -2.96
C ASP A 197 4.69 11.14 -3.52
N ILE A 198 4.02 10.31 -2.73
CA ILE A 198 3.79 8.90 -3.06
C ILE A 198 2.30 8.53 -3.15
N SER A 199 1.40 9.38 -2.67
CA SER A 199 -0.05 9.20 -2.75
C SER A 199 -0.75 10.57 -2.86
N SER A 200 -2.05 10.64 -2.54
CA SER A 200 -2.94 11.79 -2.80
C SER A 200 -3.64 12.35 -1.54
N PRO A 201 -2.96 12.55 -0.40
CA PRO A 201 -3.59 13.23 0.74
C PRO A 201 -4.08 14.63 0.35
N ASP A 202 -5.16 15.12 0.98
CA ASP A 202 -5.63 16.49 0.72
C ASP A 202 -4.51 17.50 1.03
N THR A 203 -4.44 18.60 0.29
CA THR A 203 -3.33 19.57 0.35
C THR A 203 -3.08 20.20 1.73
N ASP A 204 -4.08 20.17 2.62
CA ASP A 204 -3.99 20.69 3.99
C ASP A 204 -3.49 19.65 5.00
N THR A 205 -3.29 18.41 4.58
CA THR A 205 -2.80 17.31 5.43
C THR A 205 -1.30 17.47 5.68
N GLN A 206 -0.91 17.66 6.93
CA GLN A 206 0.50 17.80 7.29
C GLN A 206 1.02 16.50 7.93
N PHE A 207 2.24 16.13 7.56
CA PHE A 207 2.98 15.03 8.18
C PHE A 207 4.23 15.58 8.88
N LEU A 208 4.45 15.15 10.12
CA LEU A 208 5.58 15.53 10.96
C LEU A 208 6.75 14.56 10.76
N PRO A 209 7.99 14.98 11.06
CA PRO A 209 9.16 14.12 11.00
C PRO A 209 9.00 12.85 11.85
N MET A 210 9.30 11.69 11.26
CA MET A 210 8.99 10.38 11.87
C MET A 210 9.76 10.14 13.17
N ILE A 211 11.09 10.36 13.18
CA ILE A 211 11.95 10.09 14.34
C ILE A 211 11.60 10.99 15.53
N GLU A 212 11.39 12.29 15.29
CA GLU A 212 11.03 13.24 16.34
C GLU A 212 9.65 12.89 16.95
N THR A 213 8.69 12.55 16.09
CA THR A 213 7.35 12.15 16.53
C THR A 213 7.40 10.85 17.33
N ALA A 214 8.20 9.86 16.90
CA ALA A 214 8.36 8.58 17.60
C ALA A 214 8.86 8.78 19.04
N GLN A 215 9.95 9.54 19.23
CA GLN A 215 10.48 9.80 20.57
C GLN A 215 9.47 10.56 21.44
N LYS A 216 8.77 11.56 20.87
CA LYS A 216 7.71 12.29 21.57
C LYS A 216 6.58 11.36 22.02
N MET A 217 6.16 10.41 21.18
CA MET A 217 5.12 9.45 21.53
C MET A 217 5.56 8.49 22.62
N VAL A 218 6.81 8.01 22.57
CA VAL A 218 7.39 7.21 23.66
C VAL A 218 7.32 7.97 24.99
N ASP A 219 7.80 9.22 25.01
CA ASP A 219 7.83 10.05 26.22
C ASP A 219 6.40 10.33 26.74
N THR A 220 5.47 10.57 25.81
CA THR A 220 4.05 10.77 26.13
C THR A 220 3.43 9.54 26.77
N LEU A 221 3.66 8.35 26.20
CA LEU A 221 3.14 7.09 26.73
C LEU A 221 3.75 6.74 28.08
N LYS A 222 5.07 6.93 28.25
CA LYS A 222 5.76 6.78 29.55
C LYS A 222 5.20 7.72 30.61
N SER A 223 4.92 8.98 30.27
CA SER A 223 4.30 9.94 31.20
C SER A 223 2.89 9.53 31.64
N LYS A 224 2.21 8.68 30.86
CA LYS A 224 0.89 8.11 31.15
C LYS A 224 0.97 6.75 31.86
N GLY A 225 2.18 6.31 32.23
CA GLY A 225 2.41 5.06 32.95
C GLY A 225 2.56 3.83 32.06
N ALA A 226 2.61 3.99 30.74
CA ALA A 226 2.92 2.87 29.83
C ALA A 226 4.44 2.75 29.65
N ASN A 227 5.03 1.67 30.14
CA ASN A 227 6.46 1.38 29.95
C ASN A 227 6.72 0.22 28.98
N LYS A 228 5.66 -0.30 28.33
CA LYS A 228 5.69 -1.31 27.28
C LYS A 228 5.07 -0.68 26.05
N ILE A 229 5.85 -0.47 25.01
CA ILE A 229 5.49 0.40 23.88
C ILE A 229 5.67 -0.35 22.57
N ILE A 230 4.55 -0.46 21.85
CA ILE A 230 4.46 -1.03 20.51
C ILE A 230 4.25 0.12 19.53
N MET A 231 5.01 0.12 18.44
CA MET A 231 4.81 0.99 17.31
C MET A 231 4.27 0.16 16.14
N VAL A 232 3.17 0.62 15.52
CA VAL A 232 2.64 0.04 14.28
C VAL A 232 2.98 1.01 13.16
N THR A 233 3.58 0.56 12.08
CA THR A 233 4.11 1.47 11.05
C THR A 233 3.75 1.05 9.64
N HIS A 234 3.67 2.04 8.77
CA HIS A 234 3.62 1.85 7.34
C HIS A 234 4.70 2.73 6.68
N ILE A 235 5.97 2.47 7.03
CA ILE A 235 7.11 3.29 6.62
C ILE A 235 8.20 2.51 5.90
N GLY A 236 8.07 1.19 5.80
CA GLY A 236 9.06 0.30 5.18
C GLY A 236 10.15 -0.12 6.15
N LEU A 237 10.65 -1.35 5.95
CA LEU A 237 11.59 -2.00 6.87
C LEU A 237 12.85 -1.16 7.15
N GLN A 238 13.40 -0.50 6.13
CA GLN A 238 14.60 0.34 6.29
C GLN A 238 14.35 1.55 7.20
N ASN A 239 13.17 2.17 7.09
CA ASN A 239 12.79 3.27 7.97
C ASN A 239 12.44 2.77 9.37
N ASP A 240 11.82 1.60 9.50
CA ASP A 240 11.60 0.96 10.81
C ASP A 240 12.93 0.77 11.55
N GLN A 241 13.94 0.23 10.86
CA GLN A 241 15.30 0.08 11.39
C GLN A 241 15.95 1.43 11.72
N ALA A 242 15.75 2.46 10.90
CA ALA A 242 16.30 3.79 11.12
C ALA A 242 15.69 4.44 12.38
N VAL A 243 14.37 4.33 12.56
CA VAL A 243 13.67 4.80 13.77
C VAL A 243 14.15 4.03 14.99
N ALA A 244 14.24 2.69 14.94
CA ALA A 244 14.74 1.88 16.05
C ALA A 244 16.18 2.25 16.48
N LYS A 245 17.06 2.58 15.52
CA LYS A 245 18.44 3.04 15.80
C LYS A 245 18.50 4.45 16.40
N ALA A 246 17.46 5.25 16.23
CA ALA A 246 17.44 6.66 16.63
C ALA A 246 16.60 6.93 17.89
N VAL A 247 15.69 6.02 18.27
CA VAL A 247 14.66 6.24 19.30
C VAL A 247 14.81 5.25 20.45
N ASN A 248 14.73 5.74 21.68
CA ASN A 248 14.77 4.90 22.88
C ASN A 248 13.36 4.52 23.33
N GLY A 249 13.20 3.34 23.91
CA GLY A 249 11.96 2.92 24.58
C GLY A 249 10.82 2.46 23.68
N ILE A 250 11.09 2.12 22.42
CA ILE A 250 10.18 1.32 21.58
C ILE A 250 10.59 -0.14 21.75
N ASP A 251 9.66 -1.00 22.13
CA ASP A 251 9.97 -2.41 22.38
C ASP A 251 9.68 -3.27 21.14
N LEU A 252 8.60 -2.96 20.42
CA LEU A 252 8.23 -3.69 19.21
C LEU A 252 7.78 -2.74 18.11
N ILE A 253 8.23 -3.00 16.88
CA ILE A 253 7.72 -2.41 15.66
C ILE A 253 7.05 -3.49 14.83
N VAL A 254 5.78 -3.28 14.49
CA VAL A 254 5.03 -4.07 13.50
C VAL A 254 4.85 -3.20 12.26
N GLY A 255 5.59 -3.50 11.19
CA GLY A 255 5.66 -2.64 10.01
C GLY A 255 4.92 -3.17 8.78
N GLY A 256 4.98 -2.36 7.71
CA GLY A 256 4.48 -2.65 6.36
C GLY A 256 5.22 -1.83 5.29
N HIS A 257 4.58 -1.57 4.15
CA HIS A 257 5.01 -0.76 2.99
C HIS A 257 6.02 -1.42 2.06
N SER A 258 7.12 -1.96 2.61
CA SER A 258 8.16 -2.58 1.79
C SER A 258 7.78 -3.97 1.27
N GLN A 259 6.64 -4.51 1.74
CA GLN A 259 6.16 -5.87 1.42
C GLN A 259 7.19 -6.94 1.78
N THR A 260 8.00 -6.69 2.82
CA THR A 260 9.11 -7.57 3.16
C THR A 260 8.59 -8.79 3.90
N PHE A 261 8.77 -9.96 3.30
CA PHE A 261 8.51 -11.22 3.97
C PHE A 261 9.72 -11.61 4.85
N LEU A 262 9.75 -11.23 6.12
CA LEU A 262 10.86 -11.63 7.00
C LEU A 262 10.81 -13.15 7.30
N GLY A 263 11.94 -13.85 7.22
CA GLY A 263 12.06 -15.28 7.47
C GLY A 263 13.42 -15.86 7.05
N ASP A 264 13.58 -17.17 7.20
CA ASP A 264 14.74 -17.87 6.65
C ASP A 264 14.53 -18.12 5.14
N ILE A 265 15.32 -17.45 4.32
CA ILE A 265 15.25 -17.58 2.86
C ILE A 265 15.50 -19.00 2.38
N ASN A 266 16.32 -19.78 3.09
CA ASN A 266 16.57 -21.17 2.73
C ASN A 266 15.34 -22.03 2.95
N GLU A 267 14.60 -21.80 4.05
CA GLU A 267 13.33 -22.48 4.33
C GLU A 267 12.29 -22.12 3.27
N ILE A 268 12.16 -20.86 2.89
CA ILE A 268 11.26 -20.39 1.83
C ILE A 268 11.62 -21.02 0.47
N ASN A 269 12.91 -21.09 0.15
CA ASN A 269 13.37 -21.70 -1.10
C ASN A 269 13.04 -23.20 -1.17
N THR A 270 12.85 -23.89 -0.04
CA THR A 270 12.46 -25.32 -0.04
C THR A 270 11.08 -25.58 -0.66
N ILE A 271 10.21 -24.57 -0.69
CA ILE A 271 8.87 -24.65 -1.30
C ILE A 271 8.85 -24.00 -2.70
N GLY A 272 10.00 -23.59 -3.23
CA GLY A 272 10.11 -22.93 -4.53
C GLY A 272 9.38 -21.58 -4.62
N TYR A 273 9.06 -20.98 -3.47
CA TYR A 273 8.43 -19.66 -3.40
C TYR A 273 9.51 -18.57 -3.49
N THR A 274 9.21 -17.50 -4.22
CA THR A 274 10.04 -16.30 -4.26
C THR A 274 9.20 -15.18 -3.65
N ALA A 275 9.61 -14.70 -2.48
CA ALA A 275 8.91 -13.61 -1.83
C ALA A 275 9.11 -12.29 -2.58
N HIS A 276 8.12 -11.42 -2.50
CA HIS A 276 8.14 -10.12 -3.15
C HIS A 276 9.22 -9.21 -2.52
N ASN A 277 9.84 -8.35 -3.34
CA ASN A 277 10.83 -7.34 -2.93
C ASN A 277 11.98 -7.85 -2.02
N GLN A 278 12.32 -9.13 -2.07
CA GLN A 278 13.45 -9.65 -1.29
C GLN A 278 14.76 -9.57 -2.09
N ASN A 279 15.76 -8.93 -1.47
CA ASN A 279 17.14 -9.05 -1.89
C ASN A 279 17.85 -10.09 -0.99
N PRO A 280 18.45 -11.16 -1.54
CA PRO A 280 19.18 -12.16 -0.76
C PRO A 280 20.35 -11.61 0.06
N ASP A 281 20.88 -10.43 -0.31
CA ASP A 281 21.98 -9.77 0.40
C ASP A 281 21.53 -8.96 1.62
N ASP A 282 20.22 -8.71 1.77
CA ASP A 282 19.66 -7.99 2.91
C ASP A 282 19.48 -8.92 4.12
N ASP A 283 19.52 -8.37 5.34
CA ASP A 283 19.06 -9.11 6.52
C ASP A 283 17.55 -9.29 6.43
N ASN A 284 17.11 -10.50 6.11
CA ASN A 284 15.70 -10.87 6.03
C ASN A 284 15.22 -11.66 7.26
N THR A 285 16.02 -11.74 8.34
CA THR A 285 15.73 -12.59 9.50
C THR A 285 14.43 -12.19 10.20
N TYR A 286 13.62 -13.19 10.57
CA TYR A 286 12.48 -12.99 11.46
C TYR A 286 12.85 -13.44 12.89
N ALA A 287 12.64 -12.65 13.95
CA ALA A 287 12.39 -11.22 13.97
C ALA A 287 13.72 -10.46 14.09
N GLN A 288 13.78 -9.21 13.63
CA GLN A 288 15.01 -8.42 13.72
C GLN A 288 15.13 -7.77 15.10
N LEU A 289 16.34 -7.79 15.67
CA LEU A 289 16.66 -7.07 16.90
C LEU A 289 17.64 -5.94 16.61
N VAL A 290 17.17 -4.71 16.72
CA VAL A 290 17.95 -3.49 16.49
C VAL A 290 18.34 -2.90 17.84
N SER A 291 19.59 -2.42 17.97
CA SER A 291 20.06 -1.75 19.18
C SER A 291 19.73 -0.26 19.15
N ASN A 292 19.26 0.25 20.28
CA ASN A 292 18.83 1.63 20.47
C ASN A 292 19.99 2.46 21.06
N PRO A 293 19.92 3.80 21.02
CA PRO A 293 20.98 4.67 21.56
C PRO A 293 21.33 4.43 23.04
N ASP A 294 20.38 4.02 23.87
CA ASP A 294 20.58 3.71 25.29
C ASP A 294 21.09 2.28 25.57
N GLY A 295 21.35 1.51 24.52
CA GLY A 295 21.77 0.10 24.61
C GLY A 295 20.60 -0.89 24.79
N GLY A 296 19.36 -0.40 24.84
CA GLY A 296 18.16 -1.21 24.71
C GLY A 296 18.04 -1.85 23.33
N LYS A 297 16.99 -2.65 23.14
CA LYS A 297 16.69 -3.29 21.86
C LYS A 297 15.25 -3.05 21.48
N THR A 298 15.01 -2.90 20.18
CA THR A 298 13.70 -2.89 19.55
C THR A 298 13.58 -4.13 18.65
N CYS A 299 12.48 -4.85 18.79
CA CYS A 299 12.15 -5.93 17.86
C CYS A 299 11.37 -5.40 16.67
N ILE A 300 11.66 -5.87 15.45
CA ILE A 300 10.99 -5.44 14.22
C ILE A 300 10.46 -6.66 13.47
N VAL A 301 9.20 -6.60 13.05
CA VAL A 301 8.51 -7.62 12.26
C VAL A 301 7.70 -7.01 11.12
N GLN A 302 7.56 -7.75 10.02
CA GLN A 302 6.68 -7.51 8.87
C GLN A 302 6.24 -8.87 8.30
N ALA A 303 5.16 -8.94 7.54
CA ALA A 303 4.49 -10.17 7.11
C ALA A 303 4.28 -10.31 5.58
N GLY A 304 5.11 -9.67 4.74
CA GLY A 304 4.99 -9.76 3.29
C GLY A 304 3.79 -8.98 2.77
N GLU A 305 2.96 -9.61 1.92
CA GLU A 305 1.90 -8.92 1.17
C GLU A 305 0.66 -9.79 0.87
N TRP A 306 -0.42 -9.12 0.43
CA TRP A 306 -1.60 -9.68 -0.24
C TRP A 306 -2.35 -10.73 0.57
N ALA A 307 -2.24 -10.67 1.89
CA ALA A 307 -2.81 -11.65 2.81
C ALA A 307 -2.39 -13.11 2.50
N LYS A 308 -1.25 -13.33 1.81
CA LYS A 308 -0.73 -14.67 1.48
C LYS A 308 -0.36 -15.48 2.73
N GLY A 309 0.06 -14.77 3.76
CA GLY A 309 0.45 -15.33 5.04
C GLY A 309 0.08 -14.41 6.20
N TYR A 310 0.54 -14.80 7.38
CA TYR A 310 0.48 -14.01 8.60
C TYR A 310 1.83 -14.11 9.31
N GLY A 311 2.17 -13.07 10.08
CA GLY A 311 3.27 -13.12 11.02
C GLY A 311 2.78 -13.44 12.42
N LEU A 312 3.57 -14.20 13.18
CA LEU A 312 3.33 -14.47 14.59
C LEU A 312 4.61 -14.24 15.37
N VAL A 313 4.59 -13.34 16.34
CA VAL A 313 5.74 -13.06 17.21
C VAL A 313 5.38 -13.22 18.67
N ASN A 314 6.24 -13.92 19.39
CA ASN A 314 6.22 -14.06 20.83
C ASN A 314 7.23 -13.11 21.44
N VAL A 315 6.74 -12.11 22.16
CA VAL A 315 7.56 -11.08 22.81
C VAL A 315 7.44 -11.23 24.32
N SER A 316 8.57 -11.27 25.00
CA SER A 316 8.64 -11.18 26.46
C SER A 316 9.35 -9.89 26.86
N LEU A 317 8.72 -9.12 27.72
CA LEU A 317 9.20 -7.84 28.22
C LEU A 317 9.45 -7.96 29.73
N SER A 318 10.57 -7.41 30.20
CA SER A 318 10.86 -7.30 31.63
C SER A 318 9.90 -6.32 32.31
N LYS A 319 9.96 -6.22 33.63
CA LYS A 319 9.19 -5.21 34.37
C LYS A 319 9.56 -3.78 33.98
N GLU A 320 10.80 -3.55 33.55
CA GLU A 320 11.30 -2.27 33.02
C GLU A 320 10.91 -2.01 31.57
N GLY A 321 10.25 -2.95 30.89
CA GLY A 321 9.89 -2.87 29.48
C GLY A 321 10.96 -3.41 28.53
N GLN A 322 12.07 -3.98 29.03
CA GLN A 322 13.15 -4.45 28.15
C GLN A 322 12.83 -5.80 27.49
N ILE A 323 13.13 -5.94 26.20
CA ILE A 323 12.97 -7.21 25.48
C ILE A 323 13.90 -8.27 26.06
N THR A 324 13.32 -9.35 26.56
CA THR A 324 14.05 -10.57 26.94
C THR A 324 13.87 -11.69 25.93
N LYS A 325 12.83 -11.61 25.10
CA LYS A 325 12.53 -12.56 24.04
C LYS A 325 11.82 -11.86 22.88
N CYS A 326 12.25 -12.13 21.66
CA CYS A 326 11.49 -11.84 20.45
C CYS A 326 11.74 -12.93 19.42
N GLU A 327 10.81 -13.85 19.28
CA GLU A 327 10.93 -14.99 18.35
C GLU A 327 9.59 -15.30 17.70
N GLY A 328 9.64 -15.90 16.52
CA GLY A 328 8.44 -16.28 15.79
C GLY A 328 8.77 -16.55 14.34
N ARG A 329 7.78 -16.37 13.46
CA ARG A 329 7.97 -16.46 12.00
C ARG A 329 6.77 -15.87 11.26
N ASN A 330 6.97 -15.69 9.96
CA ASN A 330 5.88 -15.63 9.00
C ASN A 330 5.53 -17.02 8.47
N THR A 331 4.26 -17.24 8.18
CA THR A 331 3.77 -18.50 7.61
C THR A 331 2.77 -18.21 6.50
N LEU A 332 3.03 -18.77 5.31
CA LEU A 332 2.11 -18.74 4.18
C LEU A 332 0.94 -19.68 4.44
N MET A 333 -0.23 -19.31 3.95
CA MET A 333 -1.44 -20.11 4.13
C MET A 333 -1.94 -20.60 2.77
N THR A 334 -2.27 -21.87 2.63
CA THR A 334 -2.83 -22.44 1.39
C THR A 334 -4.07 -23.30 1.68
N GLY A 335 -4.88 -23.54 0.64
CA GLY A 335 -5.79 -24.70 0.61
C GLY A 335 -5.05 -25.99 0.23
N ASP A 336 -5.80 -27.07 0.07
CA ASP A 336 -5.33 -28.35 -0.46
C ASP A 336 -5.77 -28.58 -1.93
N ASP A 337 -6.35 -27.56 -2.57
CA ASP A 337 -6.79 -27.56 -3.98
C ASP A 337 -5.63 -27.34 -4.97
N PHE A 338 -4.57 -28.13 -4.81
CA PHE A 338 -3.36 -28.03 -5.64
C PHE A 338 -3.61 -28.44 -7.09
N THR A 339 -2.91 -27.78 -8.01
CA THR A 339 -2.96 -28.13 -9.44
C THR A 339 -1.56 -28.27 -10.04
N LYS A 340 -1.46 -28.89 -11.20
CA LYS A 340 -0.23 -28.94 -12.01
C LYS A 340 -0.54 -28.67 -13.48
N ASP A 341 0.48 -28.26 -14.24
CA ASP A 341 0.35 -28.16 -15.68
C ASP A 341 0.50 -29.53 -16.35
N VAL A 342 -0.54 -29.94 -17.09
CA VAL A 342 -0.54 -31.08 -17.99
C VAL A 342 -0.95 -30.58 -19.37
N ALA A 343 -0.06 -30.72 -20.36
CA ALA A 343 -0.31 -30.27 -21.74
C ALA A 343 -0.85 -28.81 -21.83
N LYS A 344 -0.28 -27.89 -21.04
CA LYS A 344 -0.66 -26.46 -20.92
C LYS A 344 -2.06 -26.21 -20.33
N LYS A 345 -2.61 -27.17 -19.60
CA LYS A 345 -3.84 -27.01 -18.82
C LYS A 345 -3.57 -27.32 -17.36
N LYS A 346 -4.26 -26.62 -16.47
CA LYS A 346 -4.24 -26.92 -15.04
C LYS A 346 -5.14 -28.10 -14.74
N GLU A 347 -4.56 -29.14 -14.15
CA GLU A 347 -5.27 -30.31 -13.66
C GLU A 347 -5.08 -30.41 -12.14
N PRO A 348 -6.13 -30.77 -11.37
CA PRO A 348 -5.98 -31.04 -9.93
C PRO A 348 -4.96 -32.14 -9.66
N LEU A 349 -4.18 -32.00 -8.59
CA LEU A 349 -3.37 -33.09 -8.09
C LEU A 349 -4.27 -34.22 -7.54
N SER A 350 -3.79 -35.45 -7.64
CA SER A 350 -4.50 -36.62 -7.12
C SER A 350 -3.54 -37.75 -6.74
N GLY A 351 -4.05 -38.76 -6.02
CA GLY A 351 -3.28 -39.93 -5.61
C GLY A 351 -2.00 -39.56 -4.84
N SER A 352 -0.88 -40.20 -5.19
CA SER A 352 0.38 -40.00 -4.49
C SER A 352 0.96 -38.60 -4.63
N GLU A 353 0.67 -37.86 -5.70
CA GLU A 353 1.15 -36.48 -5.86
C GLU A 353 0.53 -35.57 -4.81
N GLN A 354 -0.80 -35.64 -4.64
CA GLN A 354 -1.53 -34.90 -3.61
C GLN A 354 -1.00 -35.27 -2.22
N THR A 355 -0.89 -36.57 -1.92
CA THR A 355 -0.40 -37.03 -0.61
C THR A 355 1.00 -36.52 -0.32
N ASN A 356 1.92 -36.58 -1.30
CA ASN A 356 3.30 -36.12 -1.11
C ASN A 356 3.38 -34.61 -0.87
N VAL A 357 2.57 -33.81 -1.58
CA VAL A 357 2.52 -32.35 -1.39
C VAL A 357 1.95 -32.00 -0.01
N VAL A 358 0.84 -32.62 0.39
CA VAL A 358 0.23 -32.42 1.71
C VAL A 358 1.20 -32.83 2.83
N ASP A 359 1.86 -33.99 2.69
CA ASP A 359 2.84 -34.48 3.67
C ASP A 359 4.07 -33.57 3.78
N PHE A 360 4.49 -32.96 2.67
CA PHE A 360 5.58 -31.99 2.66
C PHE A 360 5.16 -30.70 3.37
N ILE A 361 4.02 -30.12 2.99
CA ILE A 361 3.52 -28.86 3.59
C ILE A 361 3.26 -29.03 5.08
N THR A 362 2.70 -30.16 5.52
CA THR A 362 2.47 -30.44 6.95
C THR A 362 3.75 -30.46 7.79
N LYS A 363 4.91 -30.73 7.17
CA LYS A 363 6.23 -30.72 7.83
C LYS A 363 6.96 -29.38 7.63
N SER A 364 6.44 -28.50 6.79
CA SER A 364 7.08 -27.24 6.46
C SER A 364 6.89 -26.22 7.60
N PRO A 365 7.94 -25.49 7.97
CA PRO A 365 7.84 -24.41 8.94
C PRO A 365 7.22 -23.12 8.38
N VAL A 366 7.19 -22.95 7.05
CA VAL A 366 6.92 -21.66 6.37
C VAL A 366 5.62 -21.62 5.57
N ILE A 367 4.94 -22.76 5.41
CA ILE A 367 3.64 -22.85 4.74
C ILE A 367 2.77 -23.90 5.43
N GLU A 368 1.49 -23.63 5.55
CA GLU A 368 0.53 -24.56 6.14
C GLU A 368 -0.80 -24.60 5.36
N ILE A 369 -1.50 -25.74 5.44
CA ILE A 369 -2.85 -25.89 4.89
C ILE A 369 -3.84 -25.37 5.92
N VAL A 370 -4.56 -24.32 5.56
CA VAL A 370 -5.57 -23.68 6.40
C VAL A 370 -6.91 -23.73 5.67
N PRO A 371 -8.02 -24.10 6.32
CA PRO A 371 -9.34 -23.95 5.73
C PRO A 371 -9.76 -22.47 5.67
N GLU A 372 -10.84 -22.18 4.95
CA GLU A 372 -11.43 -20.84 4.93
C GLU A 372 -12.51 -20.70 6.02
N ASN A 373 -12.63 -19.51 6.59
CA ASN A 373 -13.79 -19.12 7.37
C ASN A 373 -15.02 -19.04 6.44
N THR A 374 -15.97 -19.96 6.61
CA THR A 374 -17.13 -20.08 5.70
C THR A 374 -18.03 -18.86 5.73
N ALA A 375 -18.23 -18.24 6.90
CA ALA A 375 -19.10 -17.06 7.00
C ALA A 375 -18.53 -15.85 6.25
N MET A 376 -17.21 -15.62 6.36
CA MET A 376 -16.53 -14.56 5.61
C MET A 376 -16.50 -14.87 4.11
N ARG A 377 -16.26 -16.14 3.73
CA ARG A 377 -16.35 -16.59 2.33
C ARG A 377 -17.73 -16.32 1.75
N ASP A 378 -18.80 -16.66 2.47
CA ASP A 378 -20.18 -16.44 2.04
C ASP A 378 -20.46 -14.94 1.79
N VAL A 379 -19.96 -14.05 2.65
CA VAL A 379 -20.08 -12.58 2.45
C VAL A 379 -19.40 -12.16 1.15
N ILE A 380 -18.16 -12.60 0.91
CA ILE A 380 -17.41 -12.24 -0.31
C ILE A 380 -18.16 -12.74 -1.54
N ASP A 381 -18.58 -14.00 -1.55
CA ASP A 381 -19.18 -14.64 -2.72
C ASP A 381 -20.57 -14.10 -3.04
N THR A 382 -21.33 -13.66 -2.04
CA THR A 382 -22.72 -13.20 -2.24
C THR A 382 -22.83 -11.69 -2.42
N GLU A 383 -21.99 -10.89 -1.77
CA GLU A 383 -22.15 -9.44 -1.74
C GLU A 383 -21.16 -8.70 -2.64
N TYR A 384 -19.95 -9.23 -2.82
CA TYR A 384 -18.87 -8.52 -3.51
C TYR A 384 -18.49 -9.14 -4.85
N LYS A 385 -18.28 -10.46 -4.88
CA LYS A 385 -17.81 -11.20 -6.05
C LYS A 385 -18.69 -11.06 -7.30
N PRO A 386 -20.04 -10.99 -7.20
CA PRO A 386 -20.88 -10.85 -8.39
C PRO A 386 -20.60 -9.57 -9.19
N ALA A 387 -20.38 -8.44 -8.51
CA ALA A 387 -20.08 -7.18 -9.18
C ALA A 387 -18.69 -7.20 -9.85
N VAL A 388 -17.71 -7.82 -9.19
CA VAL A 388 -16.37 -8.03 -9.79
C VAL A 388 -16.47 -8.89 -11.06
N ALA A 389 -17.21 -10.01 -11.00
CA ALA A 389 -17.42 -10.88 -12.15
C ALA A 389 -18.13 -10.17 -13.32
N GLU A 390 -19.07 -9.25 -13.03
CA GLU A 390 -19.73 -8.43 -14.04
C GLU A 390 -18.73 -7.52 -14.76
N LEU A 391 -17.82 -6.86 -14.02
CA LEU A 391 -16.76 -6.04 -14.60
C LEU A 391 -15.82 -6.87 -15.48
N GLU A 392 -15.40 -8.05 -15.01
CA GLU A 392 -14.53 -8.95 -15.75
C GLU A 392 -15.16 -9.43 -17.06
N ALA A 393 -16.47 -9.69 -17.05
CA ALA A 393 -17.21 -10.17 -18.22
C ALA A 393 -17.57 -9.06 -19.23
N LYS A 394 -17.56 -7.79 -18.83
CA LYS A 394 -17.97 -6.67 -19.69
C LYS A 394 -16.88 -6.32 -20.71
N ILE A 395 -17.00 -6.86 -21.93
CA ILE A 395 -16.10 -6.58 -23.06
C ILE A 395 -16.37 -5.18 -23.63
N ILE A 396 -15.31 -4.41 -23.85
CA ILE A 396 -15.37 -3.05 -24.40
C ILE A 396 -14.70 -2.93 -25.77
N ALA A 397 -13.73 -3.78 -26.12
CA ALA A 397 -13.07 -3.72 -27.44
C ALA A 397 -12.46 -5.07 -27.84
N ASP A 398 -12.23 -5.25 -29.14
CA ASP A 398 -11.37 -6.29 -29.69
C ASP A 398 -9.93 -5.76 -29.89
N VAL A 399 -8.94 -6.58 -29.58
CA VAL A 399 -7.52 -6.24 -29.69
C VAL A 399 -6.88 -7.22 -30.69
N PRO A 400 -6.62 -6.82 -31.94
CA PRO A 400 -6.21 -7.77 -32.98
C PRO A 400 -4.75 -8.23 -32.84
N THR A 401 -3.92 -7.45 -32.15
CA THR A 401 -2.51 -7.77 -31.89
C THR A 401 -2.11 -7.32 -30.50
N LYS A 402 -1.13 -7.99 -29.89
CA LYS A 402 -0.60 -7.60 -28.58
C LYS A 402 -0.07 -6.16 -28.63
N LEU A 403 -0.45 -5.37 -27.64
CA LEU A 403 0.00 -4.00 -27.38
C LEU A 403 0.95 -4.02 -26.17
N PRO A 404 2.27 -4.15 -26.37
CA PRO A 404 3.22 -4.20 -25.26
C PRO A 404 3.27 -2.86 -24.52
N HIS A 405 3.38 -2.93 -23.20
CA HIS A 405 3.74 -1.84 -22.31
C HIS A 405 5.26 -1.82 -22.13
N VAL A 406 5.86 -0.64 -22.21
CA VAL A 406 7.30 -0.48 -22.00
C VAL A 406 7.54 0.73 -21.11
N ARG A 407 8.13 0.53 -19.93
CA ARG A 407 8.47 1.67 -19.07
C ARG A 407 9.53 2.58 -19.68
N VAL A 408 10.67 2.01 -20.08
CA VAL A 408 11.76 2.76 -20.74
C VAL A 408 12.15 2.01 -22.01
N PRO A 409 12.07 2.63 -23.20
CA PRO A 409 12.47 2.00 -24.45
C PRO A 409 13.96 1.62 -24.43
N ALA A 410 14.31 0.45 -24.98
CA ALA A 410 15.72 0.02 -25.11
C ALA A 410 16.35 0.41 -26.46
N THR A 411 15.51 0.72 -27.45
CA THR A 411 15.88 1.05 -28.83
C THR A 411 15.07 2.26 -29.32
N PRO A 412 15.49 2.91 -30.41
CA PRO A 412 14.79 4.08 -30.96
C PRO A 412 13.30 3.84 -31.25
N ASP A 413 12.97 2.67 -31.76
CA ASP A 413 11.61 2.25 -32.10
C ASP A 413 11.00 1.28 -31.06
N GLY A 414 11.61 1.20 -29.87
CA GLY A 414 11.26 0.23 -28.82
C GLY A 414 10.23 0.73 -27.80
N ALA A 415 9.49 1.78 -28.14
CA ALA A 415 8.44 2.34 -27.28
C ALA A 415 7.24 1.39 -27.17
N GLY A 416 6.51 1.48 -26.05
CA GLY A 416 5.28 0.73 -25.84
C GLY A 416 4.20 1.12 -26.85
N LEU A 417 3.27 0.19 -27.12
CA LEU A 417 2.14 0.43 -28.03
C LEU A 417 0.85 0.79 -27.27
N ILE A 418 0.70 0.32 -26.02
CA ILE A 418 -0.46 0.66 -25.21
C ILE A 418 -0.33 2.03 -24.54
N ASP A 419 0.88 2.41 -24.11
CA ASP A 419 1.10 3.68 -23.41
C ASP A 419 0.69 4.92 -24.24
N PRO A 420 1.04 5.03 -25.54
CA PRO A 420 0.55 6.12 -26.38
C PRO A 420 -0.97 6.09 -26.57
N LEU A 421 -1.60 4.91 -26.60
CA LEU A 421 -3.06 4.79 -26.71
C LEU A 421 -3.78 5.29 -25.46
N VAL A 422 -3.19 5.07 -24.27
CA VAL A 422 -3.70 5.67 -23.03
C VAL A 422 -3.63 7.18 -23.14
N ALA A 423 -2.47 7.75 -23.49
CA ALA A 423 -2.34 9.20 -23.65
C ALA A 423 -3.32 9.76 -24.72
N GLU A 424 -3.48 9.08 -25.84
CA GLU A 424 -4.44 9.41 -26.90
C GLU A 424 -5.89 9.43 -26.38
N SER A 425 -6.27 8.45 -25.56
CA SER A 425 -7.61 8.39 -24.98
C SER A 425 -7.93 9.60 -24.09
N LEU A 426 -6.92 10.10 -23.36
CA LEU A 426 -7.06 11.31 -22.54
C LEU A 426 -7.32 12.52 -23.44
N TYR A 427 -6.55 12.66 -24.53
CA TYR A 427 -6.72 13.76 -25.48
C TYR A 427 -8.14 13.73 -26.09
N TRP A 428 -8.56 12.55 -26.55
CA TRP A 428 -9.89 12.33 -27.15
C TRP A 428 -11.02 12.71 -26.18
N LYS A 429 -10.97 12.24 -24.93
CA LYS A 429 -12.03 12.48 -23.96
C LYS A 429 -12.05 13.93 -23.47
N LEU A 430 -10.89 14.51 -23.16
CA LEU A 430 -10.80 15.92 -22.74
C LEU A 430 -11.37 16.88 -23.80
N ASN A 431 -11.13 16.59 -25.09
CA ASN A 431 -11.70 17.40 -26.16
C ASN A 431 -13.21 17.17 -26.35
N LYS A 432 -13.73 15.96 -26.11
CA LYS A 432 -15.18 15.73 -25.98
C LYS A 432 -15.81 16.48 -24.82
N LEU A 433 -15.07 16.68 -23.72
CA LEU A 433 -15.48 17.51 -22.59
C LEU A 433 -15.29 19.02 -22.85
N ASN A 434 -14.90 19.42 -24.07
CA ASN A 434 -14.67 20.80 -24.47
C ASN A 434 -13.58 21.53 -23.66
N THR A 435 -12.62 20.78 -23.13
CA THR A 435 -11.44 21.31 -22.42
C THR A 435 -10.40 21.89 -23.39
N LYS A 436 -10.50 21.54 -24.68
CA LYS A 436 -9.67 22.07 -25.79
C LYS A 436 -8.17 21.90 -25.55
N VAL A 437 -7.75 20.70 -25.14
CA VAL A 437 -6.33 20.38 -24.98
C VAL A 437 -5.66 20.27 -26.35
N ASP A 438 -4.46 20.81 -26.48
CA ASP A 438 -3.61 20.67 -27.66
C ASP A 438 -2.95 19.28 -27.71
N PHE A 439 -2.57 18.73 -26.55
CA PHE A 439 -1.95 17.41 -26.42
C PHE A 439 -2.05 16.90 -24.98
N THR A 440 -1.65 15.64 -24.77
CA THR A 440 -1.64 15.00 -23.45
C THR A 440 -0.31 14.33 -23.13
N ILE A 441 -0.03 14.20 -21.83
CA ILE A 441 1.15 13.51 -21.28
C ILE A 441 0.68 12.49 -20.24
N GLN A 442 1.24 11.29 -20.31
CA GLN A 442 1.04 10.18 -19.38
C GLN A 442 2.39 9.61 -18.97
N ASN A 443 2.64 9.37 -17.68
CA ASN A 443 3.82 8.64 -17.24
C ASN A 443 3.61 7.13 -17.40
N ALA A 444 4.64 6.40 -17.82
CA ALA A 444 4.57 4.96 -18.04
C ALA A 444 4.16 4.18 -16.79
N GLY A 445 4.44 4.69 -15.58
CA GLY A 445 4.10 4.06 -14.31
C GLY A 445 2.59 3.94 -14.04
N GLY A 446 1.78 4.81 -14.67
CA GLY A 446 0.32 4.73 -14.61
C GLY A 446 -0.25 3.57 -15.43
N VAL A 447 0.50 3.06 -16.41
CA VAL A 447 0.16 1.85 -17.19
C VAL A 447 0.90 0.67 -16.59
N ARG A 448 0.18 -0.43 -16.30
CA ARG A 448 0.74 -1.52 -15.47
C ARG A 448 0.95 -2.84 -16.21
N ALA A 449 0.40 -2.99 -17.41
CA ALA A 449 0.48 -4.24 -18.15
C ALA A 449 0.43 -4.04 -19.67
N ASP A 450 0.92 -5.04 -20.40
CA ASP A 450 0.61 -5.22 -21.81
C ASP A 450 -0.90 -5.40 -22.01
N VAL A 451 -1.43 -5.15 -23.20
CA VAL A 451 -2.75 -5.66 -23.59
C VAL A 451 -2.56 -6.77 -24.60
N ASN A 452 -2.97 -8.00 -24.27
CA ASN A 452 -2.85 -9.14 -25.18
C ASN A 452 -3.91 -9.07 -26.29
N ALA A 453 -3.63 -9.75 -27.42
CA ALA A 453 -4.63 -9.92 -28.47
C ALA A 453 -5.84 -10.71 -27.94
N GLY A 454 -7.04 -10.31 -28.34
CA GLY A 454 -8.32 -10.86 -27.90
C GLY A 454 -9.29 -9.79 -27.39
N GLN A 455 -10.24 -10.21 -26.57
CA GLN A 455 -11.26 -9.30 -26.02
C GLN A 455 -10.69 -8.52 -24.82
N LEU A 456 -10.87 -7.20 -24.84
CA LEU A 456 -10.54 -6.30 -23.72
C LEU A 456 -11.79 -6.08 -22.88
N SER A 457 -11.73 -6.36 -21.58
CA SER A 457 -12.82 -6.14 -20.64
C SER A 457 -12.60 -4.93 -19.72
N VAL A 458 -13.69 -4.42 -19.15
CA VAL A 458 -13.67 -3.40 -18.09
C VAL A 458 -12.82 -3.87 -16.92
N GLY A 459 -13.02 -5.10 -16.47
CA GLY A 459 -12.24 -5.69 -15.37
C GLY A 459 -10.74 -5.71 -15.66
N TYR A 460 -10.34 -6.01 -16.90
CA TYR A 460 -8.92 -5.94 -17.28
C TYR A 460 -8.37 -4.52 -17.22
N VAL A 461 -9.11 -3.53 -17.72
CA VAL A 461 -8.67 -2.13 -17.69
C VAL A 461 -8.55 -1.63 -16.25
N MET A 462 -9.59 -1.84 -15.46
CA MET A 462 -9.71 -1.31 -14.10
C MET A 462 -8.86 -2.06 -13.08
N GLY A 463 -8.65 -3.37 -13.24
CA GLY A 463 -7.92 -4.20 -12.28
C GLY A 463 -6.45 -4.39 -12.64
N THR A 464 -6.10 -4.33 -13.92
CA THR A 464 -4.77 -4.73 -14.40
C THR A 464 -4.06 -3.61 -15.15
N LEU A 465 -4.72 -2.94 -16.09
CA LEU A 465 -4.04 -1.98 -16.97
C LEU A 465 -3.84 -0.59 -16.34
N LEU A 466 -4.92 -0.02 -15.80
CA LEU A 466 -5.01 1.35 -15.24
C LEU A 466 -5.70 1.31 -13.85
N PRO A 467 -5.08 0.67 -12.84
CA PRO A 467 -5.72 0.42 -11.55
C PRO A 467 -5.86 1.66 -10.65
N PHE A 468 -5.06 2.69 -10.86
CA PHE A 468 -5.08 3.89 -10.02
C PHE A 468 -6.31 4.75 -10.27
N GLY A 469 -6.84 4.75 -11.50
CA GLY A 469 -8.01 5.57 -11.84
C GLY A 469 -7.78 7.07 -11.59
N ASN A 470 -6.53 7.53 -11.73
CA ASN A 470 -6.16 8.92 -11.46
C ASN A 470 -7.08 9.87 -12.23
N LYS A 471 -7.51 10.96 -11.60
CA LYS A 471 -8.25 12.00 -12.31
C LYS A 471 -7.35 12.68 -13.33
N ILE A 472 -7.95 13.22 -14.38
CA ILE A 472 -7.21 13.92 -15.44
C ILE A 472 -7.42 15.43 -15.31
N ALA A 473 -6.32 16.17 -15.27
CA ALA A 473 -6.30 17.62 -15.25
C ALA A 473 -5.97 18.19 -16.63
N ALA A 474 -6.41 19.42 -16.86
CA ALA A 474 -5.96 20.24 -17.98
C ALA A 474 -5.51 21.63 -17.50
N PHE A 475 -4.42 22.12 -18.05
CA PHE A 475 -3.81 23.39 -17.66
C PHE A 475 -2.95 23.95 -18.80
N ASN A 476 -2.59 25.22 -18.70
CA ASN A 476 -1.77 25.93 -19.66
C ASN A 476 -0.29 25.81 -19.29
N LEU A 477 0.58 25.61 -20.29
CA LEU A 477 2.02 25.56 -20.12
C LEU A 477 2.72 26.17 -21.35
N LYS A 478 3.89 26.81 -21.18
CA LYS A 478 4.69 27.27 -22.31
C LYS A 478 5.42 26.11 -22.98
N GLY A 479 5.64 26.20 -24.28
CA GLY A 479 6.31 25.16 -25.04
C GLY A 479 7.72 24.80 -24.52
N LYS A 480 8.51 25.80 -24.09
CA LYS A 480 9.82 25.57 -23.47
C LYS A 480 9.75 24.76 -22.17
N ASP A 481 8.67 24.92 -21.41
CA ASP A 481 8.48 24.22 -20.15
C ASP A 481 7.97 22.79 -20.39
N VAL A 482 7.23 22.55 -21.49
CA VAL A 482 6.92 21.20 -21.99
C VAL A 482 8.21 20.46 -22.35
N ARG A 483 9.08 21.09 -23.15
CA ARG A 483 10.38 20.53 -23.55
C ARG A 483 11.23 20.16 -22.33
N ALA A 484 11.37 21.09 -21.39
CA ALA A 484 12.11 20.86 -20.16
C ALA A 484 11.49 19.71 -19.35
N THR A 485 10.16 19.69 -19.19
CA THR A 485 9.45 18.62 -18.46
C THR A 485 9.75 17.24 -19.04
N LEU A 486 9.67 17.08 -20.36
CA LEU A 486 9.96 15.79 -21.00
C LEU A 486 11.40 15.35 -20.76
N GLU A 487 12.37 16.27 -20.86
CA GLU A 487 13.77 15.96 -20.60
C GLU A 487 14.01 15.54 -19.14
N TYR A 488 13.44 16.26 -18.18
CA TYR A 488 13.55 15.93 -16.76
C TYR A 488 12.86 14.61 -16.40
N ALA A 489 11.68 14.34 -16.94
CA ALA A 489 10.96 13.09 -16.69
C ALA A 489 11.75 11.87 -17.21
N VAL A 490 12.34 11.98 -18.41
CA VAL A 490 13.25 10.94 -18.93
C VAL A 490 14.47 10.78 -18.01
N ASP A 491 15.12 11.88 -17.59
CA ASP A 491 16.26 11.86 -16.67
C ASP A 491 15.90 11.19 -15.33
N TYR A 492 14.75 11.54 -14.75
CA TYR A 492 14.22 10.94 -13.51
C TYR A 492 13.98 9.43 -13.66
N SER A 493 13.57 8.98 -14.85
CA SER A 493 13.26 7.58 -15.12
C SER A 493 14.47 6.67 -15.27
N ILE A 494 15.58 7.21 -15.77
CA ILE A 494 16.80 6.42 -16.07
C ILE A 494 17.99 6.77 -15.17
N GLY A 495 17.93 7.91 -14.48
CA GLY A 495 19.04 8.48 -13.72
C GLY A 495 20.21 8.71 -14.66
N HIS A 496 20.11 9.67 -15.59
CA HIS A 496 21.00 9.74 -16.74
C HIS A 496 22.49 9.71 -16.40
N GLU A 497 22.88 10.39 -15.32
CA GLU A 497 24.27 10.46 -14.86
C GLU A 497 24.69 9.28 -13.99
N THR A 498 23.75 8.68 -13.25
CA THR A 498 24.01 7.62 -12.27
C THR A 498 23.77 6.21 -12.82
N GLY A 499 23.04 6.10 -13.93
CA GLY A 499 22.45 4.85 -14.43
C GLY A 499 21.33 4.29 -13.55
N ILE A 500 20.92 5.00 -12.50
CA ILE A 500 19.92 4.58 -11.51
C ILE A 500 18.86 5.67 -11.42
N GLY A 501 17.74 5.46 -12.12
CA GLY A 501 16.58 6.33 -12.06
C GLY A 501 15.87 6.24 -10.72
N ALA A 502 15.24 7.34 -10.31
CA ALA A 502 14.43 7.39 -9.11
C ALA A 502 13.12 6.59 -9.29
N SER A 503 12.55 6.60 -10.50
CA SER A 503 11.39 5.77 -10.85
C SER A 503 11.33 5.54 -12.35
N SER A 504 11.52 4.31 -12.82
CA SER A 504 11.33 3.96 -14.23
C SER A 504 9.91 4.25 -14.74
N GLY A 505 8.93 4.39 -13.85
CA GLY A 505 7.57 4.78 -14.18
C GLY A 505 7.42 6.23 -14.67
N ALA A 506 8.42 7.09 -14.42
CA ALA A 506 8.36 8.50 -14.81
C ALA A 506 8.49 8.76 -16.32
N PHE A 507 8.83 7.75 -17.13
CA PHE A 507 9.08 7.96 -18.55
C PHE A 507 7.81 8.48 -19.27
N PRO A 508 7.89 9.58 -20.05
CA PRO A 508 6.71 10.22 -20.62
C PRO A 508 6.26 9.58 -21.93
N TYR A 509 5.00 9.16 -21.98
CA TYR A 509 4.24 8.90 -23.20
C TYR A 509 3.26 10.04 -23.46
N VAL A 510 2.93 10.25 -24.73
CA VAL A 510 2.20 11.46 -25.15
C VAL A 510 1.16 11.15 -26.22
N GLY A 511 0.06 11.93 -26.22
CA GLY A 511 -1.02 11.88 -27.20
C GLY A 511 -1.10 13.21 -27.94
N HIS A 512 -1.30 13.19 -29.26
CA HIS A 512 -1.23 14.36 -30.14
C HIS A 512 0.09 15.18 -30.10
N LEU A 513 1.15 14.64 -29.49
CA LEU A 513 2.50 15.19 -29.44
C LEU A 513 3.49 14.08 -29.85
N SER A 514 4.67 14.45 -30.34
CA SER A 514 5.77 13.51 -30.53
C SER A 514 7.11 14.14 -30.17
N TYR A 515 8.06 13.34 -29.71
CA TYR A 515 9.40 13.82 -29.39
C TYR A 515 10.50 12.80 -29.68
N THR A 516 11.70 13.33 -29.92
CA THR A 516 12.94 12.54 -30.00
C THR A 516 13.87 12.93 -28.87
N TYR A 517 14.29 11.96 -28.07
CA TYR A 517 15.28 12.12 -27.01
C TYR A 517 16.59 11.45 -27.42
N ASP A 518 17.69 12.21 -27.41
CA ASP A 518 19.05 11.70 -27.58
C ASP A 518 19.87 11.87 -26.30
N GLY A 519 20.07 10.75 -25.59
CA GLY A 519 20.85 10.70 -24.36
C GLY A 519 22.31 11.06 -24.53
N LYS A 520 22.88 11.01 -25.75
CA LYS A 520 24.30 11.33 -25.96
C LYS A 520 24.59 12.83 -25.90
N LEU A 521 23.54 13.66 -25.90
CA LEU A 521 23.65 15.10 -25.89
C LEU A 521 23.70 15.66 -24.46
N ALA A 522 24.20 16.89 -24.35
CA ALA A 522 24.24 17.60 -23.08
C ALA A 522 22.84 17.87 -22.54
N LYS A 523 22.70 17.89 -21.21
CA LYS A 523 21.47 18.30 -20.52
C LYS A 523 21.01 19.67 -21.02
N GLY A 524 19.71 19.79 -21.29
CA GLY A 524 19.05 20.92 -21.94
C GLY A 524 19.02 20.85 -23.46
N SER A 525 19.63 19.83 -24.09
CA SER A 525 19.67 19.64 -25.54
C SER A 525 19.27 18.23 -25.98
N ARG A 526 18.76 17.41 -25.06
CA ARG A 526 18.45 15.99 -25.36
C ARG A 526 17.15 15.82 -26.12
N ILE A 527 16.20 16.75 -25.99
CA ILE A 527 14.99 16.77 -26.83
C ILE A 527 15.32 17.43 -28.17
N THR A 528 15.70 16.62 -29.15
CA THR A 528 16.15 17.07 -30.50
C THR A 528 14.99 17.34 -31.45
N LYS A 529 13.83 16.74 -31.20
CA LYS A 529 12.59 16.96 -31.94
C LYS A 529 11.42 17.03 -30.96
N LEU A 530 10.51 17.97 -31.17
CA LEU A 530 9.26 18.09 -30.40
C LEU A 530 8.21 18.68 -31.33
N GLU A 531 7.18 17.89 -31.64
CA GLU A 531 6.18 18.21 -32.65
C GLU A 531 4.76 18.00 -32.14
N LEU A 532 3.84 18.85 -32.57
CA LEU A 532 2.41 18.77 -32.30
C LEU A 532 1.68 18.23 -33.55
N LEU A 533 0.71 17.35 -33.36
CA LEU A 533 -0.14 16.88 -34.45
C LEU A 533 -1.26 17.89 -34.72
N ASP A 534 -1.27 18.49 -35.92
CA ASP A 534 -2.31 19.44 -36.31
C ASP A 534 -3.62 18.76 -36.73
N ALA A 535 -4.67 19.56 -36.94
CA ALA A 535 -5.99 19.09 -37.33
C ALA A 535 -6.04 18.38 -38.71
N ASN A 536 -5.01 18.54 -39.55
CA ASN A 536 -4.87 17.84 -40.83
C ASN A 536 -4.06 16.54 -40.69
N GLY A 537 -3.64 16.17 -39.48
CA GLY A 537 -2.81 15.01 -39.22
C GLY A 537 -1.34 15.21 -39.61
N GLN A 538 -0.86 16.45 -39.67
CA GLN A 538 0.55 16.75 -39.95
C GLN A 538 1.29 17.18 -38.69
N TRP A 539 2.53 16.68 -38.53
CA TRP A 539 3.41 17.07 -37.44
C TRP A 539 4.01 18.45 -37.70
N GLN A 540 3.87 19.35 -36.74
CA GLN A 540 4.44 20.70 -36.78
C GLN A 540 5.39 20.90 -35.59
N PRO A 541 6.54 21.55 -35.77
CA PRO A 541 7.42 21.90 -34.65
C PRO A 541 6.66 22.67 -33.56
N LEU A 542 6.88 22.29 -32.31
CA LEU A 542 6.33 22.99 -31.16
C LEU A 542 7.11 24.30 -30.93
N ASP A 543 6.39 25.40 -30.71
CA ASP A 543 6.95 26.73 -30.47
C ASP A 543 7.18 26.94 -28.96
N ASP A 544 8.43 27.18 -28.59
CA ASP A 544 8.84 27.30 -27.19
C ASP A 544 8.19 28.48 -26.44
N GLU A 545 7.79 29.55 -27.14
CA GLU A 545 7.18 30.73 -26.52
C GLU A 545 5.65 30.70 -26.56
N LYS A 546 5.05 29.81 -27.35
CA LYS A 546 3.60 29.62 -27.38
C LYS A 546 3.12 28.93 -26.10
N VAL A 547 1.94 29.35 -25.63
CA VAL A 547 1.21 28.68 -24.55
C VAL A 547 0.29 27.62 -25.16
N TYR A 548 0.34 26.41 -24.60
CA TYR A 548 -0.47 25.27 -24.99
C TYR A 548 -1.33 24.80 -23.83
N ARG A 549 -2.49 24.23 -24.15
CA ARG A 549 -3.37 23.55 -23.21
C ARG A 549 -2.96 22.07 -23.16
N VAL A 550 -2.45 21.65 -22.01
CA VAL A 550 -1.92 20.30 -21.76
C VAL A 550 -2.92 19.52 -20.93
N GLY A 551 -3.20 18.27 -21.29
CA GLY A 551 -3.86 17.30 -20.42
C GLY A 551 -2.89 16.31 -19.79
N ALA A 552 -3.04 16.00 -18.51
CA ALA A 552 -2.20 15.04 -17.80
C ALA A 552 -2.96 14.43 -16.62
N ASN A 553 -2.58 13.23 -16.18
CA ASN A 553 -3.10 12.72 -14.92
C ASN A 553 -2.71 13.65 -13.75
N THR A 554 -3.57 13.71 -12.75
CA THR A 554 -3.45 14.61 -11.58
C THR A 554 -2.20 14.33 -10.76
N TYR A 555 -1.72 13.09 -10.75
CA TYR A 555 -0.47 12.69 -10.10
C TYR A 555 0.73 13.45 -10.70
N ILE A 556 1.00 13.34 -12.00
CA ILE A 556 2.11 14.07 -12.63
C ILE A 556 1.84 15.58 -12.74
N ALA A 557 0.57 15.99 -12.90
CA ALA A 557 0.21 17.41 -12.87
C ALA A 557 0.57 18.07 -11.53
N SER A 558 0.64 17.31 -10.45
CA SER A 558 1.07 17.78 -9.13
C SER A 558 2.60 17.74 -8.93
N GLY A 559 3.37 17.51 -10.01
CA GLY A 559 4.83 17.53 -10.01
C GLY A 559 5.50 16.20 -9.65
N LYS A 560 4.70 15.15 -9.40
CA LYS A 560 5.19 13.81 -9.02
C LYS A 560 5.94 13.13 -10.17
N ASP A 561 6.68 12.06 -9.88
CA ASP A 561 7.51 11.34 -10.87
C ASP A 561 8.50 12.24 -11.64
N GLY A 562 9.00 13.32 -11.03
CA GLY A 562 9.94 14.24 -11.68
C GLY A 562 9.29 15.25 -12.63
N TYR A 563 7.95 15.36 -12.66
CA TYR A 563 7.21 16.29 -13.51
C TYR A 563 7.08 17.71 -12.91
N ASN A 564 8.03 18.14 -12.07
CA ASN A 564 8.07 19.49 -11.49
C ASN A 564 7.96 20.62 -12.54
N GLY A 565 8.39 20.36 -13.78
CA GLY A 565 8.21 21.31 -14.89
C GLY A 565 6.74 21.66 -15.18
N LEU A 566 5.78 20.78 -14.88
CA LEU A 566 4.35 21.05 -15.02
C LEU A 566 3.84 22.08 -13.99
N LEU A 567 4.54 22.26 -12.86
CA LEU A 567 4.19 23.25 -11.83
C LEU A 567 4.46 24.69 -12.31
N LYS A 568 5.26 24.88 -13.37
CA LYS A 568 5.47 26.21 -13.98
C LYS A 568 4.21 26.82 -14.57
N ARG A 569 3.12 26.05 -14.71
CA ARG A 569 1.78 26.61 -14.95
C ARG A 569 1.41 27.70 -13.93
N GLU A 570 1.90 27.61 -12.70
CA GLU A 570 1.62 28.59 -11.64
C GLU A 570 2.18 29.98 -11.95
N GLU A 571 3.18 30.07 -12.83
CA GLU A 571 3.76 31.32 -13.32
C GLU A 571 2.90 32.00 -14.40
N LEU A 572 1.93 31.28 -14.96
CA LEU A 572 1.00 31.80 -15.98
C LEU A 572 -0.24 32.44 -15.34
N PRO A 573 -0.96 33.32 -16.06
CA PRO A 573 -2.22 33.88 -15.59
C PRO A 573 -3.19 32.81 -15.09
N ASN A 574 -3.88 33.11 -13.98
CA ASN A 574 -4.81 32.17 -13.30
C ASN A 574 -4.16 30.83 -12.95
N LYS A 575 -2.86 30.82 -12.63
CA LYS A 575 -2.07 29.59 -12.36
C LYS A 575 -2.18 28.54 -13.47
N GLY A 576 -2.24 29.01 -14.71
CA GLY A 576 -2.37 28.16 -15.88
C GLY A 576 -3.80 27.67 -16.12
N ASP A 577 -4.82 28.26 -15.49
CA ASP A 577 -6.22 27.90 -15.69
C ASP A 577 -6.46 26.39 -15.46
N TYR A 578 -5.94 25.88 -14.35
CA TYR A 578 -6.00 24.47 -14.00
C TYR A 578 -7.45 24.01 -13.78
N VAL A 579 -7.82 22.90 -14.43
CA VAL A 579 -9.12 22.25 -14.30
C VAL A 579 -8.91 20.77 -14.10
N ASP A 580 -9.43 20.23 -12.98
CA ASP A 580 -9.65 18.80 -12.83
C ASP A 580 -10.93 18.42 -13.60
N SER A 581 -10.83 17.46 -14.52
CA SER A 581 -11.98 17.01 -15.32
C SER A 581 -13.04 16.27 -14.49
N GLY A 582 -12.68 15.77 -13.31
CA GLY A 582 -13.50 14.88 -12.48
C GLY A 582 -13.59 13.45 -13.00
N VAL A 583 -13.01 13.15 -14.17
CA VAL A 583 -13.09 11.85 -14.86
C VAL A 583 -11.75 11.11 -14.71
N GLY A 584 -11.82 9.81 -14.44
CA GLY A 584 -10.64 8.96 -14.23
C GLY A 584 -9.98 8.53 -15.53
N GLU A 585 -8.66 8.32 -15.52
CA GLU A 585 -7.87 7.88 -16.68
C GLU A 585 -8.38 6.54 -17.25
N ASN A 586 -8.77 5.60 -16.39
CA ASN A 586 -9.34 4.32 -16.78
C ASN A 586 -10.70 4.51 -17.47
N GLU A 587 -11.57 5.38 -16.96
CA GLU A 587 -12.86 5.72 -17.57
C GLU A 587 -12.66 6.34 -18.96
N MET A 588 -11.75 7.31 -19.09
CA MET A 588 -11.42 7.92 -20.39
C MET A 588 -10.93 6.86 -21.39
N PHE A 589 -10.05 5.96 -20.96
CA PHE A 589 -9.52 4.89 -21.80
C PHE A 589 -10.59 3.86 -22.20
N MET A 590 -11.45 3.45 -21.26
CA MET A 590 -12.53 2.49 -21.54
C MET A 590 -13.51 3.06 -22.56
N GLU A 591 -13.96 4.30 -22.39
CA GLU A 591 -14.84 4.95 -23.35
C GLU A 591 -14.19 5.12 -24.73
N TYR A 592 -12.90 5.45 -24.75
CA TYR A 592 -12.14 5.52 -25.99
C TYR A 592 -12.11 4.16 -26.68
N ALA A 593 -11.70 3.10 -25.98
CA ALA A 593 -11.64 1.74 -26.52
C ALA A 593 -13.00 1.26 -27.02
N GLU A 594 -14.07 1.49 -26.24
CA GLU A 594 -15.45 1.19 -26.64
C GLU A 594 -15.88 1.95 -27.90
N SER A 595 -15.49 3.23 -28.01
CA SER A 595 -15.77 4.02 -29.20
C SER A 595 -15.02 3.57 -30.45
N GLN A 596 -13.83 2.96 -30.28
CA GLN A 596 -13.06 2.39 -31.39
C GLN A 596 -13.63 1.03 -31.82
N GLY A 597 -14.15 0.24 -30.88
CA GLY A 597 -14.61 -1.14 -31.07
C GLY A 597 -13.48 -2.15 -31.32
N THR A 598 -12.47 -1.76 -32.11
CA THR A 598 -11.22 -2.50 -32.30
C THR A 598 -10.03 -1.60 -31.97
N LEU A 599 -9.26 -1.97 -30.96
CA LEU A 599 -8.13 -1.19 -30.46
C LEU A 599 -6.84 -1.57 -31.19
N ASN A 600 -6.46 -0.77 -32.18
CA ASN A 600 -5.21 -0.92 -32.93
C ASN A 600 -4.11 -0.03 -32.36
N PRO A 601 -2.81 -0.37 -32.54
CA PRO A 601 -1.73 0.57 -32.30
C PRO A 601 -1.94 1.88 -33.07
N LEU A 602 -1.43 3.00 -32.52
CA LEU A 602 -1.40 4.24 -33.27
C LEU A 602 -0.63 4.05 -34.59
N PRO A 603 -1.06 4.69 -35.70
CA PRO A 603 -0.41 4.52 -37.00
C PRO A 603 0.93 5.26 -37.13
N TYR A 604 1.43 5.84 -36.03
CA TYR A 604 2.65 6.61 -35.94
C TYR A 604 3.29 6.41 -34.57
N ALA A 605 4.61 6.61 -34.49
CA ALA A 605 5.34 6.64 -33.23
C ALA A 605 5.26 8.04 -32.60
N THR A 606 5.04 8.10 -31.28
CA THR A 606 5.06 9.36 -30.52
C THR A 606 6.36 9.58 -29.76
N VAL A 607 7.17 8.53 -29.57
CA VAL A 607 8.46 8.60 -28.87
C VAL A 607 9.54 7.93 -29.70
N THR A 608 10.67 8.62 -29.86
CA THR A 608 11.94 8.04 -30.34
C THR A 608 13.02 8.25 -29.28
N TYR A 609 13.64 7.17 -28.82
CA TYR A 609 14.58 7.22 -27.69
C TYR A 609 15.94 6.63 -28.03
N PHE A 610 16.99 7.45 -27.95
CA PHE A 610 18.38 7.01 -27.99
C PHE A 610 18.96 7.04 -26.57
N LYS A 611 19.41 5.87 -26.10
CA LYS A 611 20.04 5.72 -24.80
C LYS A 611 21.35 6.53 -24.67
N PRO A 612 21.75 6.89 -23.44
CA PRO A 612 23.01 7.58 -23.14
C PRO A 612 24.25 6.90 -23.74
#